data_AF-A0A100IUL7-F1
#
_entry.id   AF-A0A100IUL7-F1
#
_cell.length_a   1.000
_cell.length_b   1.000
_cell.length_c   1.000
_cell.angle_alpha   90.00
_cell.angle_beta   90.00
_cell.angle_gamma   90.00
#
_symmetry.space_group_name_H-M   'P 1'
#
loop_
_entity.id
_entity.type
_entity.pdbx_description
1 polymer ?
#
loop_
_entity_poly.entity_id
_entity_poly.type
_entity_poly.pdbx_seq_one_letter_code
_entity_poly.pdbx_strand_id
1 'polypeptide(L)'
;MPVTLTTSSSRPEVWRGAKVLTADALLEESCPENACRCKQLFQSSFTPEQLEENHISSSSNGLVNAVYRAYSNHHHLILRPEEVWFAILSQLSFYINAHAEDLRSHFVAHEGKEELSVTAVGTVYSVDFGALAVQMTEAIQEKVVDPDLRTWLMPAFSTTTVSDQIIAAVLMMGAMQQYFSYNAFLLCGIPSVTLLGEREDWVQLLSKLDKLPELGAEPAQFARLLRPVLQKFIISFDEPTSESVREFWGLCADRISGGSGPSYLSGWITAFCYWNEKGQPMDKGTPGCELDGVQFHRVDFDDIPGAFASVPMKVDDNGTEYETELVAGVIGIQASCGKQTTAATGDAEAQQDTIQPASGWWIYEKEPAAENPE
;
A
#
# COMPACT_ATOMS: atom_id res chain seq x y z
N MET A 1 -23.41 -0.63 6.17
CA MET A 1 -22.89 -1.99 6.39
C MET A 1 -21.70 -2.21 5.47
N PRO A 2 -20.60 -2.81 5.95
CA PRO A 2 -19.44 -3.09 5.13
C PRO A 2 -19.74 -3.97 3.91
N VAL A 3 -18.98 -3.80 2.83
CA VAL A 3 -19.06 -4.64 1.63
C VAL A 3 -17.72 -5.35 1.39
N THR A 4 -17.77 -6.64 1.04
CA THR A 4 -16.61 -7.42 0.60
C THR A 4 -16.86 -7.89 -0.84
N LEU A 5 -15.89 -7.67 -1.72
CA LEU A 5 -15.95 -8.01 -3.14
C LEU A 5 -14.74 -8.86 -3.55
N THR A 6 -14.94 -9.84 -4.43
CA THR A 6 -13.87 -10.66 -4.99
C THR A 6 -13.35 -10.03 -6.27
N THR A 7 -12.10 -9.61 -6.27
CA THR A 7 -11.47 -8.82 -7.33
C THR A 7 -10.65 -9.69 -8.29
N SER A 8 -9.94 -10.70 -7.79
CA SER A 8 -9.24 -11.69 -8.61
C SER A 8 -9.47 -13.12 -8.12
N SER A 9 -9.06 -14.11 -8.92
CA SER A 9 -9.04 -15.53 -8.53
C SER A 9 -7.71 -15.96 -7.88
N SER A 10 -6.81 -15.01 -7.58
CA SER A 10 -5.53 -15.31 -6.95
C SER A 10 -5.74 -15.89 -5.55
N ARG A 11 -4.96 -16.92 -5.20
CA ARG A 11 -4.99 -17.50 -3.86
C ARG A 11 -4.21 -16.58 -2.92
N PRO A 12 -4.74 -16.23 -1.74
CA PRO A 12 -4.08 -15.25 -0.91
C PRO A 12 -2.81 -15.80 -0.27
N GLU A 13 -1.78 -14.96 -0.16
CA GLU A 13 -0.51 -15.31 0.50
C GLU A 13 -0.49 -14.86 1.96
N VAL A 14 0.40 -15.47 2.75
CA VAL A 14 0.62 -15.12 4.15
C VAL A 14 1.46 -13.85 4.25
N TRP A 15 1.01 -12.88 5.04
CA TRP A 15 1.79 -11.68 5.36
C TRP A 15 3.11 -12.05 6.04
N ARG A 16 4.22 -11.58 5.46
CA ARG A 16 5.59 -11.79 5.96
C ARG A 16 6.27 -10.49 6.42
N GLY A 17 5.51 -9.41 6.60
CA GLY A 17 6.06 -8.21 7.24
C GLY A 17 6.54 -8.53 8.65
N ALA A 18 7.54 -7.79 9.13
CA ALA A 18 7.98 -7.92 10.52
C ALA A 18 6.88 -7.37 11.44
N LYS A 19 6.58 -8.09 12.53
CA LYS A 19 5.73 -7.56 13.58
C LYS A 19 6.55 -6.63 14.46
N VAL A 20 6.14 -5.38 14.55
CA VAL A 20 6.75 -4.40 15.45
C VAL A 20 6.25 -4.64 16.88
N LEU A 21 7.15 -4.51 17.86
CA LEU A 21 6.90 -4.90 19.26
C LEU A 21 6.69 -3.70 20.20
N THR A 22 7.12 -2.50 19.83
CA THR A 22 7.02 -1.28 20.65
C THR A 22 6.60 -0.08 19.81
N ALA A 23 6.02 0.93 20.46
CA ALA A 23 5.65 2.17 19.79
C ALA A 23 6.89 2.93 19.27
N ASP A 24 8.01 2.85 19.99
CA ASP A 24 9.30 3.43 19.61
C ASP A 24 9.86 2.81 18.33
N ALA A 25 9.90 1.47 18.23
CA ALA A 25 10.35 0.77 17.03
C ALA A 25 9.44 1.08 15.81
N LEU A 26 8.12 1.27 16.05
CA LEU A 26 7.20 1.64 14.97
C LEU A 26 7.44 3.07 14.48
N LEU A 27 7.87 3.98 15.37
CA LEU A 27 8.30 5.34 15.02
C LEU A 27 9.64 5.32 14.27
N GLU A 28 10.63 4.55 14.77
CA GLU A 28 11.95 4.37 14.15
C GLU A 28 11.87 3.85 12.71
N GLU A 29 11.09 2.80 12.48
CA GLU A 29 10.99 2.16 11.16
C GLU A 29 10.07 2.92 10.19
N SER A 30 9.05 3.64 10.68
CA SER A 30 8.06 4.29 9.81
C SER A 30 8.35 5.78 9.57
N CYS A 31 8.98 6.46 10.52
CA CYS A 31 9.27 7.90 10.50
C CYS A 31 10.72 8.17 10.98
N PRO A 32 11.77 7.66 10.29
CA PRO A 32 13.14 7.67 10.79
C PRO A 32 13.70 9.07 11.08
N GLU A 33 13.31 10.09 10.30
CA GLU A 33 13.72 11.49 10.54
C GLU A 33 13.05 12.10 11.79
N ASN A 34 11.87 11.61 12.19
CA ASN A 34 11.25 11.97 13.47
C ASN A 34 11.91 11.22 14.62
N ALA A 35 12.13 9.92 14.45
CA ALA A 35 12.76 9.07 15.47
C ALA A 35 14.19 9.53 15.83
N CYS A 36 15.00 9.97 14.85
CA CYS A 36 16.35 10.48 15.15
C CYS A 36 16.35 11.81 15.91
N ARG A 37 15.18 12.44 16.12
CA ARG A 37 14.98 13.64 16.95
C ARG A 37 14.24 13.32 18.25
N CYS A 38 13.86 12.06 18.49
CA CYS A 38 13.14 11.61 19.67
C CYS A 38 14.13 11.30 20.82
N LYS A 39 14.11 12.14 21.85
CA LYS A 39 14.85 11.93 23.10
C LYS A 39 14.14 10.94 24.03
N GLN A 40 12.81 11.06 24.12
CA GLN A 40 11.97 10.21 24.95
C GLN A 40 10.53 10.23 24.44
N LEU A 41 9.96 9.06 24.15
CA LEU A 41 8.53 8.94 23.86
C LEU A 41 7.70 9.22 25.12
N PHE A 42 6.71 10.11 25.03
CA PHE A 42 5.81 10.44 26.13
C PHE A 42 4.51 9.63 26.05
N GLN A 43 3.84 9.64 24.90
CA GLN A 43 2.61 8.88 24.66
C GLN A 43 2.49 8.46 23.20
N SER A 44 1.71 7.41 22.94
CA SER A 44 1.33 6.96 21.61
C SER A 44 -0.08 6.42 21.62
N SER A 45 -0.75 6.42 20.46
CA SER A 45 -1.96 5.63 20.26
C SER A 45 -1.71 4.12 20.33
N PHE A 46 -0.50 3.66 19.99
CA PHE A 46 -0.13 2.25 19.97
C PHE A 46 0.25 1.78 21.37
N THR A 47 -0.74 1.28 22.12
CA THR A 47 -0.47 0.72 23.45
C THR A 47 0.23 -0.65 23.33
N PRO A 48 0.97 -1.09 24.37
CA PRO A 48 1.58 -2.42 24.39
C PRO A 48 0.56 -3.53 24.11
N GLU A 49 -0.65 -3.43 24.66
CA GLU A 49 -1.72 -4.41 24.46
C GLU A 49 -2.16 -4.45 22.98
N GLN A 50 -2.30 -3.29 22.33
CA GLN A 50 -2.64 -3.25 20.91
C GLN A 50 -1.54 -3.86 20.03
N LEU A 51 -0.26 -3.63 20.36
CA LEU A 51 0.87 -4.22 19.65
C LEU A 51 1.05 -5.70 19.97
N GLU A 52 0.66 -6.18 21.15
CA GLU A 52 0.62 -7.60 21.48
C GLU A 52 -0.50 -8.33 20.73
N GLU A 53 -1.73 -7.79 20.74
CA GLU A 53 -2.91 -8.40 20.11
C GLU A 53 -2.86 -8.36 18.57
N ASN A 54 -2.35 -7.28 17.97
CA ASN A 54 -2.40 -7.06 16.52
C ASN A 54 -1.00 -7.24 15.89
N HIS A 55 -0.92 -7.86 14.71
CA HIS A 55 0.31 -7.83 13.93
C HIS A 55 0.35 -6.52 13.16
N ILE A 56 1.10 -5.53 13.65
CA ILE A 56 1.37 -4.28 12.91
C ILE A 56 2.80 -4.33 12.40
N SER A 57 2.97 -4.08 11.10
CA SER A 57 4.26 -3.83 10.44
C SER A 57 4.42 -2.34 10.16
N SER A 58 5.65 -1.84 10.24
CA SER A 58 6.01 -0.46 9.90
C SER A 58 5.78 -0.10 8.44
N SER A 59 5.43 1.16 8.17
CA SER A 59 5.35 1.69 6.81
C SER A 59 5.23 3.22 6.83
N SER A 60 6.14 3.93 6.14
CA SER A 60 6.06 5.39 6.00
C SER A 60 4.77 5.86 5.31
N ASN A 61 4.19 5.04 4.42
CA ASN A 61 2.91 5.29 3.75
C ASN A 61 2.04 4.04 3.77
N GLY A 62 1.32 3.83 4.86
CA GLY A 62 0.55 2.60 5.10
C GLY A 62 -0.57 2.35 4.09
N LEU A 63 -1.20 3.39 3.52
CA LEU A 63 -2.26 3.21 2.52
C LEU A 63 -1.71 2.72 1.18
N VAL A 64 -0.75 3.46 0.61
CA VAL A 64 -0.18 3.16 -0.71
C VAL A 64 0.53 1.81 -0.66
N ASN A 65 1.29 1.55 0.40
CA ASN A 65 1.98 0.27 0.57
C ASN A 65 1.01 -0.89 0.85
N ALA A 66 -0.07 -0.72 1.62
CA ALA A 66 -1.06 -1.80 1.79
C ALA A 66 -1.74 -2.16 0.46
N VAL A 67 -2.17 -1.18 -0.33
CA VAL A 67 -2.79 -1.43 -1.65
C VAL A 67 -1.80 -2.10 -2.59
N TYR A 68 -0.56 -1.63 -2.67
CA TYR A 68 0.49 -2.23 -3.49
C TYR A 68 0.82 -3.67 -3.04
N ARG A 69 0.99 -3.93 -1.74
CA ARG A 69 1.28 -5.27 -1.20
C ARG A 69 0.11 -6.24 -1.33
N ALA A 70 -1.13 -5.75 -1.23
CA ALA A 70 -2.32 -6.57 -1.50
C ALA A 70 -2.38 -6.98 -2.98
N TYR A 71 -2.03 -6.06 -3.88
CA TYR A 71 -1.98 -6.33 -5.31
C TYR A 71 -0.82 -7.25 -5.70
N SER A 72 0.41 -6.95 -5.30
CA SER A 72 1.61 -7.66 -5.76
C SER A 72 1.90 -8.97 -5.02
N ASN A 73 1.38 -9.14 -3.80
CA ASN A 73 1.55 -10.35 -3.00
C ASN A 73 0.20 -10.97 -2.58
N HIS A 74 -0.87 -10.69 -3.33
CA HIS A 74 -2.17 -11.34 -3.17
C HIS A 74 -2.76 -11.32 -1.75
N HIS A 75 -2.56 -10.28 -0.94
CA HIS A 75 -3.25 -10.20 0.35
C HIS A 75 -4.70 -9.73 0.15
N HIS A 76 -5.63 -10.25 0.93
CA HIS A 76 -6.94 -9.63 1.05
C HIS A 76 -6.77 -8.22 1.63
N LEU A 77 -7.47 -7.22 1.09
CA LEU A 77 -7.36 -5.82 1.52
C LEU A 77 -8.60 -5.39 2.29
N ILE A 78 -8.40 -4.70 3.42
CA ILE A 78 -9.47 -3.97 4.12
C ILE A 78 -9.11 -2.48 4.13
N LEU A 79 -10.09 -1.61 3.87
CA LEU A 79 -9.95 -0.16 3.93
C LEU A 79 -11.07 0.47 4.77
N ARG A 80 -10.74 1.44 5.63
CA ARG A 80 -11.70 2.33 6.29
C ARG A 80 -11.76 3.71 5.62
N PRO A 81 -12.90 4.43 5.67
CA PRO A 81 -13.00 5.81 5.20
C PRO A 81 -11.96 6.74 5.83
N GLU A 82 -11.63 6.53 7.11
CA GLU A 82 -10.68 7.36 7.86
C GLU A 82 -9.25 7.27 7.32
N GLU A 83 -8.73 6.07 7.02
CA GLU A 83 -7.36 5.90 6.50
C GLU A 83 -7.21 6.55 5.11
N VAL A 84 -8.24 6.41 4.28
CA VAL A 84 -8.29 7.07 2.96
C VAL A 84 -8.36 8.58 3.12
N TRP A 85 -9.12 9.09 4.11
CA TRP A 85 -9.15 10.53 4.41
C TRP A 85 -7.82 11.05 4.97
N PHE A 86 -7.16 10.30 5.86
CA PHE A 86 -5.88 10.69 6.44
C PHE A 86 -4.76 10.73 5.39
N ALA A 87 -4.75 9.82 4.41
CA ALA A 87 -3.82 9.89 3.28
C ALA A 87 -4.08 11.09 2.35
N ILE A 88 -5.33 11.53 2.20
CA ILE A 88 -5.67 12.78 1.50
C ILE A 88 -5.20 14.00 2.30
N LEU A 89 -5.35 13.97 3.62
CA LEU A 89 -4.91 15.05 4.51
C LEU A 89 -3.38 15.16 4.62
N SER A 90 -2.63 14.05 4.63
CA SER A 90 -1.16 14.11 4.63
C SER A 90 -0.64 14.75 3.35
N GLN A 91 -1.16 14.33 2.19
CA GLN A 91 -0.87 14.97 0.90
C GLN A 91 -1.22 16.46 0.89
N LEU A 92 -2.40 16.83 1.38
CA LEU A 92 -2.80 18.23 1.48
C LEU A 92 -1.90 19.03 2.46
N SER A 93 -1.36 18.40 3.50
CA SER A 93 -0.44 19.07 4.44
C SER A 93 0.87 19.49 3.78
N PHE A 94 1.41 18.70 2.84
CA PHE A 94 2.60 19.08 2.08
C PHE A 94 2.36 20.34 1.24
N TYR A 95 1.23 20.39 0.51
CA TYR A 95 0.83 21.58 -0.23
C TYR A 95 0.59 22.80 0.68
N ILE A 96 -0.15 22.63 1.79
CA ILE A 96 -0.44 23.74 2.72
C ILE A 96 0.85 24.28 3.35
N ASN A 97 1.80 23.41 3.69
CA ASN A 97 3.08 23.83 4.28
C ASN A 97 3.97 24.56 3.26
N ALA A 98 4.06 24.06 2.02
CA ALA A 98 4.82 24.71 0.95
C ALA A 98 4.22 26.07 0.52
N HIS A 99 2.88 26.19 0.56
CA HIS A 99 2.14 27.40 0.20
C HIS A 99 1.61 28.17 1.43
N ALA A 100 2.25 28.02 2.60
CA ALA A 100 1.77 28.59 3.87
C ALA A 100 1.67 30.13 3.89
N GLU A 101 2.43 30.79 3.01
CA GLU A 101 2.39 32.24 2.77
C GLU A 101 1.22 32.62 1.85
N ASP A 102 1.08 31.96 0.69
CA ASP A 102 0.01 32.20 -0.29
C ASP A 102 -1.38 31.92 0.29
N LEU A 103 -1.52 30.80 0.99
CA LEU A 103 -2.75 30.34 1.62
C LEU A 103 -3.02 31.03 2.95
N ARG A 104 -2.12 31.90 3.43
CA ARG A 104 -2.23 32.53 4.74
C ARG A 104 -3.59 33.14 4.99
N SER A 105 -4.07 33.96 4.06
CA SER A 105 -5.35 34.67 4.19
C SER A 105 -6.58 33.75 4.27
N HIS A 106 -6.44 32.47 3.92
CA HIS A 106 -7.47 31.44 4.12
C HIS A 106 -7.42 30.79 5.52
N PHE A 107 -6.34 30.96 6.29
CA PHE A 107 -6.10 30.24 7.56
C PHE A 107 -5.65 31.10 8.77
N VAL A 108 -4.65 31.98 8.65
CA VAL A 108 -4.00 32.75 9.75
C VAL A 108 -3.42 34.11 9.29
N ALA A 109 -2.57 34.79 10.09
CA ALA A 109 -2.17 36.19 9.84
C ALA A 109 -0.67 36.59 10.11
N HIS A 110 0.31 35.67 10.09
CA HIS A 110 1.75 35.91 10.44
C HIS A 110 2.75 34.92 9.75
N GLU A 111 4.04 35.30 9.50
CA GLU A 111 4.96 34.69 8.46
C GLU A 111 6.20 33.82 8.88
N GLY A 112 6.62 32.84 8.02
CA GLY A 112 7.89 32.00 8.02
C GLY A 112 7.76 30.44 8.11
N LYS A 113 8.72 29.53 7.76
CA LYS A 113 10.02 29.53 6.99
C LYS A 113 10.62 28.09 6.69
N GLU A 114 11.86 27.96 6.12
CA GLU A 114 12.54 26.75 5.49
C GLU A 114 13.93 26.30 6.11
N GLU A 115 14.69 25.25 5.71
CA GLU A 115 14.51 23.80 5.28
C GLU A 115 15.88 23.01 5.08
N LEU A 116 15.93 21.74 4.54
CA LEU A 116 16.92 20.63 4.80
C LEU A 116 17.24 19.63 3.60
N SER A 117 18.17 18.61 3.70
CA SER A 117 18.09 17.21 3.10
C SER A 117 19.35 16.23 3.18
N VAL A 118 19.21 14.92 2.76
CA VAL A 118 19.96 13.66 3.16
C VAL A 118 20.25 12.63 1.97
N THR A 119 20.80 11.38 2.17
CA THR A 119 20.80 10.21 1.17
C THR A 119 21.14 8.76 1.68
N ALA A 120 20.53 7.65 1.15
CA ALA A 120 20.91 6.17 1.27
C ALA A 120 20.17 5.19 0.24
N VAL A 121 20.46 3.83 0.15
CA VAL A 121 19.98 2.84 -0.93
C VAL A 121 19.91 1.30 -0.55
N GLY A 122 19.07 0.41 -1.19
CA GLY A 122 19.02 -1.11 -1.04
C GLY A 122 18.26 -2.00 -2.12
N THR A 123 18.29 -3.38 -2.12
CA THR A 123 17.73 -4.31 -3.21
C THR A 123 17.19 -5.77 -2.84
N VAL A 124 17.12 -6.78 -3.77
CA VAL A 124 15.90 -7.62 -4.12
C VAL A 124 15.84 -9.20 -3.90
N TYR A 125 16.56 -9.85 -2.96
CA TYR A 125 16.82 -11.32 -3.03
C TYR A 125 15.80 -12.34 -2.43
N SER A 126 14.57 -12.53 -2.96
CA SER A 126 13.71 -13.67 -2.49
C SER A 126 12.59 -14.16 -3.44
N VAL A 127 12.87 -15.17 -4.29
CA VAL A 127 11.85 -15.92 -5.06
C VAL A 127 12.24 -17.41 -5.18
N ASP A 128 11.26 -18.32 -5.06
CA ASP A 128 11.40 -19.77 -5.30
C ASP A 128 10.90 -20.13 -6.72
N PHE A 129 11.77 -20.75 -7.52
CA PHE A 129 11.51 -21.06 -8.93
C PHE A 129 10.98 -22.48 -9.17
N GLY A 130 10.90 -23.34 -8.15
CA GLY A 130 10.53 -24.76 -8.31
C GLY A 130 9.04 -24.97 -8.65
N ALA A 131 8.14 -24.24 -7.98
CA ALA A 131 6.69 -24.38 -8.19
C ALA A 131 6.22 -23.88 -9.57
N LEU A 132 6.88 -22.84 -10.09
CA LEU A 132 6.56 -22.20 -11.37
C LEU A 132 6.73 -23.15 -12.57
N ALA A 133 7.72 -24.05 -12.51
CA ALA A 133 8.00 -24.98 -13.60
C ALA A 133 6.92 -26.08 -13.77
N VAL A 134 6.28 -26.52 -12.69
CA VAL A 134 5.24 -27.57 -12.77
C VAL A 134 4.00 -27.05 -13.46
N GLN A 135 3.54 -25.83 -13.12
CA GLN A 135 2.36 -25.21 -13.70
C GLN A 135 2.49 -24.98 -15.22
N MET A 136 3.71 -24.68 -15.71
CA MET A 136 3.95 -24.50 -17.15
C MET A 136 3.69 -25.77 -17.97
N THR A 137 3.76 -26.98 -17.39
CA THR A 137 3.46 -28.22 -18.14
C THR A 137 1.98 -28.42 -18.44
N GLU A 138 1.10 -27.87 -17.62
CA GLU A 138 -0.35 -27.99 -17.77
C GLU A 138 -0.80 -27.13 -18.96
N ALA A 139 -0.26 -25.92 -19.09
CA ALA A 139 -0.46 -25.05 -20.25
C ALA A 139 0.08 -25.65 -21.57
N ILE A 140 1.16 -26.45 -21.52
CA ILE A 140 1.66 -27.16 -22.71
C ILE A 140 0.67 -28.26 -23.14
N GLN A 141 0.06 -28.99 -22.19
CA GLN A 141 -0.90 -30.06 -22.50
C GLN A 141 -2.14 -29.55 -23.26
N GLU A 142 -2.56 -28.30 -23.05
CA GLU A 142 -3.67 -27.69 -23.79
C GLU A 142 -3.34 -27.29 -25.24
N LYS A 143 -2.06 -27.33 -25.64
CA LYS A 143 -1.58 -26.86 -26.96
C LYS A 143 -0.94 -27.94 -27.82
N VAL A 144 -0.88 -29.18 -27.32
CA VAL A 144 -0.35 -30.34 -28.05
C VAL A 144 -1.49 -31.18 -28.66
N VAL A 145 -1.19 -31.86 -29.76
CA VAL A 145 -2.18 -32.66 -30.51
C VAL A 145 -2.53 -33.96 -29.77
N ASP A 146 -1.63 -34.46 -28.93
CA ASP A 146 -1.79 -35.68 -28.15
C ASP A 146 -2.27 -35.34 -26.72
N PRO A 147 -3.51 -35.70 -26.33
CA PRO A 147 -4.07 -35.40 -25.01
C PRO A 147 -3.40 -36.19 -23.87
N ASP A 148 -2.66 -37.27 -24.17
CA ASP A 148 -2.04 -38.14 -23.17
C ASP A 148 -0.54 -37.83 -22.96
N LEU A 149 0.04 -36.88 -23.72
CA LEU A 149 1.47 -36.58 -23.74
C LEU A 149 2.07 -36.27 -22.35
N ARG A 150 1.42 -35.40 -21.56
CA ARG A 150 1.83 -35.06 -20.18
C ARG A 150 1.68 -36.26 -19.25
N THR A 151 0.61 -37.04 -19.39
CA THR A 151 0.39 -38.26 -18.58
C THR A 151 1.44 -39.32 -18.86
N TRP A 152 1.97 -39.38 -20.08
CA TRP A 152 3.08 -40.25 -20.47
C TRP A 152 4.46 -39.74 -20.02
N LEU A 153 4.70 -38.42 -20.08
CA LEU A 153 5.97 -37.79 -19.69
C LEU A 153 6.16 -37.62 -18.17
N MET A 154 5.09 -37.35 -17.43
CA MET A 154 5.17 -37.09 -15.99
C MET A 154 5.23 -38.41 -15.19
N PRO A 155 6.21 -38.59 -14.30
CA PRO A 155 6.38 -39.84 -13.56
C PRO A 155 5.26 -40.04 -12.53
N ALA A 156 4.75 -41.27 -12.48
CA ALA A 156 3.76 -41.73 -11.49
C ALA A 156 4.17 -43.09 -10.88
N PHE A 157 5.47 -43.30 -10.71
CA PHE A 157 6.02 -44.51 -10.11
C PHE A 157 5.86 -44.49 -8.58
N SER A 158 5.88 -45.66 -7.94
CA SER A 158 5.76 -45.77 -6.47
C SER A 158 6.89 -45.12 -5.67
N THR A 159 7.95 -44.65 -6.34
CA THR A 159 9.10 -43.96 -5.76
C THR A 159 9.18 -42.48 -6.15
N THR A 160 8.21 -41.95 -6.90
CA THR A 160 8.24 -40.56 -7.40
C THR A 160 8.08 -39.55 -6.26
N THR A 161 9.00 -38.59 -6.17
CA THR A 161 8.93 -37.45 -5.25
C THR A 161 8.46 -36.17 -5.95
N VAL A 162 8.13 -35.13 -5.18
CA VAL A 162 7.82 -33.78 -5.71
C VAL A 162 8.98 -33.21 -6.54
N SER A 163 10.23 -33.49 -6.14
CA SER A 163 11.43 -33.08 -6.89
C SER A 163 11.48 -33.75 -8.27
N ASP A 164 11.16 -35.05 -8.35
CA ASP A 164 11.13 -35.78 -9.62
C ASP A 164 10.04 -35.27 -10.57
N GLN A 165 8.91 -34.80 -10.02
CA GLN A 165 7.85 -34.15 -10.81
C GLN A 165 8.29 -32.78 -11.34
N ILE A 166 8.98 -31.95 -10.53
CA ILE A 166 9.56 -30.67 -10.98
C ILE A 166 10.63 -30.92 -12.07
N ILE A 167 11.50 -31.91 -11.88
CA ILE A 167 12.53 -32.28 -12.86
C ILE A 167 11.90 -32.74 -14.18
N ALA A 168 10.91 -33.63 -14.14
CA ALA A 168 10.19 -34.08 -15.33
C ALA A 168 9.48 -32.92 -16.04
N ALA A 169 8.91 -31.97 -15.29
CA ALA A 169 8.26 -30.79 -15.81
C ALA A 169 9.23 -29.87 -16.57
N VAL A 170 10.39 -29.57 -15.98
CA VAL A 170 11.46 -28.78 -16.63
C VAL A 170 12.00 -29.49 -17.87
N LEU A 171 12.16 -30.83 -17.82
CA LEU A 171 12.60 -31.63 -18.98
C LEU A 171 11.57 -31.61 -20.12
N MET A 172 10.28 -31.66 -19.81
CA MET A 172 9.21 -31.52 -20.81
C MET A 172 9.23 -30.13 -21.47
N MET A 173 9.40 -29.06 -20.69
CA MET A 173 9.56 -27.71 -21.24
C MET A 173 10.80 -27.61 -22.15
N GLY A 174 11.95 -28.15 -21.71
CA GLY A 174 13.18 -28.19 -22.51
C GLY A 174 13.03 -28.97 -23.82
N ALA A 175 12.30 -30.09 -23.82
CA ALA A 175 12.02 -30.87 -25.03
C ALA A 175 11.13 -30.10 -26.05
N MET A 176 10.35 -29.13 -25.60
CA MET A 176 9.37 -28.41 -26.43
C MET A 176 9.75 -26.94 -26.73
N GLN A 177 10.92 -26.48 -26.28
CA GLN A 177 11.41 -25.10 -26.41
C GLN A 177 11.58 -24.57 -27.85
N GLN A 178 11.56 -25.44 -28.86
CA GLN A 178 11.58 -25.04 -30.28
C GLN A 178 10.19 -24.73 -30.84
N TYR A 179 9.13 -25.07 -30.10
CA TYR A 179 7.72 -24.89 -30.49
C TYR A 179 6.99 -23.86 -29.61
N PHE A 180 7.48 -23.61 -28.40
CA PHE A 180 6.90 -22.67 -27.45
C PHE A 180 7.95 -21.71 -26.88
N SER A 181 7.59 -20.44 -26.73
CA SER A 181 8.36 -19.44 -25.99
C SER A 181 7.83 -19.35 -24.56
N TYR A 182 8.69 -19.60 -23.57
CA TYR A 182 8.31 -19.58 -22.17
C TYR A 182 8.57 -18.20 -21.56
N ASN A 183 7.49 -17.50 -21.22
CA ASN A 183 7.53 -16.26 -20.45
C ASN A 183 6.73 -16.47 -19.17
N ALA A 184 7.37 -16.26 -18.01
CA ALA A 184 6.69 -16.26 -16.73
C ALA A 184 6.08 -14.87 -16.48
N PHE A 185 4.75 -14.79 -16.49
CA PHE A 185 4.05 -13.61 -16.01
C PHE A 185 3.58 -13.88 -14.58
N LEU A 186 4.15 -13.17 -13.61
CA LEU A 186 3.59 -13.10 -12.26
C LEU A 186 2.33 -12.22 -12.35
N LEU A 187 1.17 -12.85 -12.53
CA LEU A 187 -0.12 -12.16 -12.58
C LEU A 187 -0.41 -11.59 -11.20
N CYS A 188 -0.25 -10.27 -11.03
CA CYS A 188 -0.62 -9.59 -9.80
C CYS A 188 -2.15 -9.40 -9.68
N GLY A 189 -2.64 -9.08 -8.49
CA GLY A 189 -4.05 -8.81 -8.25
C GLY A 189 -4.46 -9.01 -6.80
N ILE A 190 -5.25 -8.09 -6.26
CA ILE A 190 -5.88 -8.23 -4.95
C ILE A 190 -6.93 -9.37 -5.03
N PRO A 191 -6.98 -10.37 -4.13
CA PRO A 191 -8.00 -11.42 -4.20
C PRO A 191 -9.39 -10.93 -3.79
N SER A 192 -9.48 -10.17 -2.70
CA SER A 192 -10.71 -9.48 -2.31
C SER A 192 -10.41 -8.15 -1.62
N VAL A 193 -11.37 -7.23 -1.74
CA VAL A 193 -11.36 -5.95 -1.04
C VAL A 193 -12.57 -5.88 -0.12
N THR A 194 -12.39 -5.39 1.10
CA THR A 194 -13.46 -5.07 2.04
C THR A 194 -13.44 -3.58 2.35
N LEU A 195 -14.50 -2.88 1.97
CA LEU A 195 -14.72 -1.49 2.37
C LEU A 195 -15.55 -1.49 3.66
N LEU A 196 -14.96 -0.98 4.74
CA LEU A 196 -15.63 -0.81 6.03
C LEU A 196 -16.50 0.47 6.06
N GLY A 197 -17.25 0.65 7.14
CA GLY A 197 -18.25 1.71 7.27
C GLY A 197 -19.56 1.40 6.53
N GLU A 198 -20.29 2.46 6.20
CA GLU A 198 -21.47 2.43 5.33
C GLU A 198 -21.20 3.21 4.04
N ARG A 199 -21.99 2.94 2.99
CA ARG A 199 -21.88 3.62 1.69
C ARG A 199 -21.94 5.15 1.85
N GLU A 200 -22.74 5.62 2.79
CA GLU A 200 -22.94 7.01 3.16
C GLU A 200 -21.67 7.68 3.73
N ASP A 201 -20.76 6.92 4.36
CA ASP A 201 -19.46 7.43 4.83
C ASP A 201 -18.55 7.73 3.64
N TRP A 202 -18.55 6.87 2.62
CA TRP A 202 -17.80 7.07 1.37
C TRP A 202 -18.40 8.19 0.50
N VAL A 203 -19.71 8.39 0.53
CA VAL A 203 -20.36 9.57 -0.08
C VAL A 203 -19.96 10.87 0.63
N GLN A 204 -19.91 10.87 1.97
CA GLN A 204 -19.42 12.02 2.75
C GLN A 204 -17.93 12.28 2.45
N LEU A 205 -17.10 11.24 2.37
CA LEU A 205 -15.69 11.35 1.99
C LEU A 205 -15.52 12.02 0.61
N LEU A 206 -16.33 11.60 -0.38
CA LEU A 206 -16.34 12.19 -1.72
C LEU A 206 -16.71 13.69 -1.68
N SER A 207 -17.73 14.09 -0.91
CA SER A 207 -18.12 15.51 -0.82
C SER A 207 -17.05 16.40 -0.16
N LYS A 208 -16.15 15.86 0.68
CA LYS A 208 -15.04 16.64 1.24
C LYS A 208 -14.06 17.14 0.16
N LEU A 209 -13.97 16.46 -0.98
CA LEU A 209 -13.16 16.91 -2.12
C LEU A 209 -13.64 18.23 -2.72
N ASP A 210 -14.91 18.61 -2.54
CA ASP A 210 -15.48 19.84 -3.09
C ASP A 210 -14.86 21.10 -2.46
N LYS A 211 -14.17 20.97 -1.32
CA LYS A 211 -13.42 22.06 -0.67
C LYS A 211 -12.02 22.30 -1.23
N LEU A 212 -11.41 21.30 -1.86
CA LEU A 212 -10.03 21.41 -2.33
C LEU A 212 -9.84 22.50 -3.41
N PRO A 213 -10.73 22.69 -4.40
CA PRO A 213 -10.58 23.77 -5.39
C PRO A 213 -10.58 25.19 -4.83
N GLU A 214 -11.06 25.40 -3.60
CA GLU A 214 -11.01 26.71 -2.92
C GLU A 214 -9.56 27.11 -2.53
N LEU A 215 -8.62 26.16 -2.55
CA LEU A 215 -7.21 26.33 -2.18
C LEU A 215 -6.28 26.54 -3.40
N GLY A 216 -6.80 26.54 -4.62
CA GLY A 216 -6.03 26.82 -5.84
C GLY A 216 -6.07 25.73 -6.90
N ALA A 217 -5.29 25.93 -7.97
CA ALA A 217 -5.32 25.09 -9.17
C ALA A 217 -4.77 23.67 -8.93
N GLU A 218 -3.71 23.54 -8.13
CA GLU A 218 -3.12 22.22 -7.81
C GLU A 218 -4.06 21.37 -6.92
N PRO A 219 -4.61 21.88 -5.80
CA PRO A 219 -5.67 21.18 -5.06
C PRO A 219 -6.91 20.85 -5.90
N ALA A 220 -7.28 21.70 -6.87
CA ALA A 220 -8.36 21.37 -7.81
C ALA A 220 -8.02 20.19 -8.71
N GLN A 221 -6.77 20.08 -9.16
CA GLN A 221 -6.28 18.94 -9.96
C GLN A 221 -6.14 17.67 -9.11
N PHE A 222 -5.65 17.76 -7.88
CA PHE A 222 -5.63 16.67 -6.90
C PHE A 222 -7.05 16.12 -6.65
N ALA A 223 -8.02 17.01 -6.40
CA ALA A 223 -9.43 16.63 -6.26
C ALA A 223 -9.99 15.93 -7.51
N ARG A 224 -9.54 16.32 -8.71
CA ARG A 224 -9.93 15.70 -9.98
C ARG A 224 -9.37 14.28 -10.14
N LEU A 225 -8.15 14.02 -9.65
CA LEU A 225 -7.55 12.67 -9.61
C LEU A 225 -8.28 11.74 -8.62
N LEU A 226 -8.60 12.24 -7.42
CA LEU A 226 -9.26 11.47 -6.37
C LEU A 226 -10.74 11.15 -6.67
N ARG A 227 -11.45 12.04 -7.35
CA ARG A 227 -12.90 11.93 -7.59
C ARG A 227 -13.34 10.62 -8.25
N PRO A 228 -12.76 10.14 -9.38
CA PRO A 228 -13.15 8.86 -9.97
C PRO A 228 -12.83 7.67 -9.05
N VAL A 229 -11.73 7.70 -8.29
CA VAL A 229 -11.37 6.63 -7.34
C VAL A 229 -12.44 6.48 -6.26
N LEU A 230 -12.82 7.58 -5.60
CA LEU A 230 -13.86 7.56 -4.57
C LEU A 230 -15.25 7.26 -5.14
N GLN A 231 -15.53 7.64 -6.39
CA GLN A 231 -16.77 7.22 -7.08
C GLN A 231 -16.80 5.70 -7.29
N LYS A 232 -15.69 5.07 -7.71
CA LYS A 232 -15.62 3.60 -7.83
C LYS A 232 -15.68 2.89 -6.46
N PHE A 233 -15.20 3.50 -5.39
CA PHE A 233 -15.40 2.99 -4.03
C PHE A 233 -16.90 2.96 -3.66
N ILE A 234 -17.66 4.02 -3.95
CA ILE A 234 -19.11 4.05 -3.73
C ILE A 234 -19.83 3.01 -4.62
N ILE A 235 -19.47 2.93 -5.92
CA ILE A 235 -20.02 1.92 -6.85
C ILE A 235 -19.72 0.49 -6.39
N SER A 236 -18.61 0.26 -5.66
CA SER A 236 -18.29 -1.05 -5.08
C SER A 236 -19.29 -1.52 -4.00
N PHE A 237 -20.10 -0.62 -3.42
CA PHE A 237 -21.25 -0.99 -2.57
C PHE A 237 -22.49 -1.35 -3.38
N ASP A 238 -22.71 -0.64 -4.50
CA ASP A 238 -23.91 -0.78 -5.33
C ASP A 238 -23.81 -2.00 -6.28
N GLU A 239 -22.61 -2.27 -6.81
CA GLU A 239 -22.35 -3.29 -7.83
C GLU A 239 -21.09 -4.14 -7.54
N PRO A 240 -20.99 -4.80 -6.35
CA PRO A 240 -19.76 -5.48 -5.88
C PRO A 240 -19.28 -6.65 -6.74
N THR A 241 -20.10 -7.15 -7.66
CA THR A 241 -19.78 -8.26 -8.58
C THR A 241 -19.63 -7.83 -10.04
N SER A 242 -19.72 -6.53 -10.34
CA SER A 242 -19.57 -6.01 -11.69
C SER A 242 -18.12 -6.11 -12.19
N GLU A 243 -17.94 -6.38 -13.49
CA GLU A 243 -16.61 -6.47 -14.07
C GLU A 243 -15.89 -5.10 -14.03
N SER A 244 -16.62 -4.00 -14.17
CA SER A 244 -16.08 -2.63 -14.04
C SER A 244 -15.49 -2.32 -12.67
N VAL A 245 -16.07 -2.88 -11.58
CA VAL A 245 -15.48 -2.79 -10.24
C VAL A 245 -14.22 -3.66 -10.15
N ARG A 246 -14.22 -4.86 -10.72
CA ARG A 246 -13.06 -5.76 -10.72
C ARG A 246 -11.88 -5.18 -11.52
N GLU A 247 -12.13 -4.65 -12.71
CA GLU A 247 -11.17 -3.93 -13.54
C GLU A 247 -10.58 -2.73 -12.80
N PHE A 248 -11.42 -1.92 -12.14
CA PHE A 248 -10.96 -0.80 -11.31
C PHE A 248 -9.98 -1.24 -10.22
N TRP A 249 -10.29 -2.28 -9.44
CA TRP A 249 -9.38 -2.78 -8.41
C TRP A 249 -8.13 -3.46 -8.99
N GLY A 250 -8.21 -4.00 -10.22
CA GLY A 250 -7.05 -4.49 -10.98
C GLY A 250 -6.10 -3.38 -11.45
N LEU A 251 -6.60 -2.15 -11.65
CA LEU A 251 -5.83 -0.97 -12.06
C LEU A 251 -5.26 -0.15 -10.88
N CYS A 252 -5.16 -0.75 -9.68
CA CYS A 252 -4.76 -0.02 -8.48
C CYS A 252 -3.28 0.36 -8.47
N ALA A 253 -2.37 -0.59 -8.76
CA ALA A 253 -0.92 -0.37 -8.69
C ALA A 253 -0.27 -0.15 -10.07
N ASP A 254 -0.80 -0.74 -11.15
CA ASP A 254 -0.27 -0.57 -12.51
C ASP A 254 -1.33 -0.13 -13.54
N ARG A 255 -0.88 0.41 -14.68
CA ARG A 255 -1.73 0.77 -15.82
C ARG A 255 -2.39 -0.42 -16.52
N ILE A 256 -1.83 -1.62 -16.38
CA ILE A 256 -2.35 -2.86 -16.92
C ILE A 256 -2.88 -3.68 -15.75
N SER A 257 -4.15 -4.08 -15.79
CA SER A 257 -4.71 -4.98 -14.80
C SER A 257 -3.95 -6.31 -14.79
N GLY A 258 -3.39 -6.69 -13.64
CA GLY A 258 -2.51 -7.86 -13.48
C GLY A 258 -1.06 -7.65 -13.94
N GLY A 259 -0.69 -6.44 -14.37
CA GLY A 259 0.67 -6.04 -14.69
C GLY A 259 1.62 -6.11 -13.48
N SER A 260 2.87 -6.47 -13.73
CA SER A 260 3.92 -6.67 -12.73
C SER A 260 5.32 -6.36 -13.30
N GLY A 261 6.29 -6.13 -12.42
CA GLY A 261 7.69 -5.88 -12.78
C GLY A 261 8.20 -4.44 -13.07
N PRO A 262 7.40 -3.35 -13.13
CA PRO A 262 7.98 -2.01 -13.21
C PRO A 262 8.59 -1.58 -11.86
N SER A 263 9.58 -0.69 -11.89
CA SER A 263 10.17 -0.06 -10.69
C SER A 263 9.37 1.17 -10.20
N TYR A 264 8.12 1.30 -10.63
CA TYR A 264 7.24 2.43 -10.35
C TYR A 264 5.79 1.96 -10.26
N LEU A 265 4.99 2.68 -9.48
CA LEU A 265 3.54 2.62 -9.51
C LEU A 265 3.00 3.40 -10.70
N SER A 266 1.96 2.85 -11.34
CA SER A 266 1.27 3.55 -12.43
C SER A 266 -0.24 3.31 -12.53
N GLY A 267 -0.83 2.66 -11.52
CA GLY A 267 -2.28 2.58 -11.34
C GLY A 267 -2.85 3.77 -10.56
N TRP A 268 -4.14 3.71 -10.22
CA TRP A 268 -4.86 4.84 -9.62
C TRP A 268 -4.38 5.21 -8.20
N ILE A 269 -3.65 4.32 -7.51
CA ILE A 269 -3.10 4.60 -6.17
C ILE A 269 -2.12 5.78 -6.18
N THR A 270 -1.51 6.09 -7.33
CA THR A 270 -0.61 7.25 -7.51
C THR A 270 -1.29 8.58 -7.24
N ALA A 271 -2.63 8.68 -7.29
CA ALA A 271 -3.34 9.89 -6.87
C ALA A 271 -3.12 10.25 -5.39
N PHE A 272 -2.76 9.28 -4.53
CA PHE A 272 -2.41 9.53 -3.12
C PHE A 272 -0.92 9.92 -2.94
N CYS A 273 -0.21 10.15 -4.04
CA CYS A 273 1.18 10.62 -4.11
C CYS A 273 1.27 11.75 -5.18
N TYR A 274 0.46 12.79 -5.02
CA TYR A 274 0.38 13.91 -5.96
C TYR A 274 1.45 14.98 -5.69
N TRP A 275 1.77 15.28 -4.43
CA TRP A 275 2.89 16.12 -4.02
C TRP A 275 3.96 15.33 -3.28
N ASN A 276 5.22 15.71 -3.49
CA ASN A 276 6.32 15.27 -2.64
C ASN A 276 6.26 15.98 -1.27
N GLU A 277 7.15 15.60 -0.35
CA GLU A 277 7.15 16.13 1.03
C GLU A 277 7.45 17.64 1.11
N LYS A 278 8.01 18.21 0.03
CA LYS A 278 8.24 19.65 -0.18
C LYS A 278 7.05 20.38 -0.83
N GLY A 279 5.91 19.71 -0.95
CA GLY A 279 4.67 20.25 -1.54
C GLY A 279 4.73 20.48 -3.05
N GLN A 280 5.69 19.89 -3.77
CA GLN A 280 5.83 20.06 -5.22
C GLN A 280 5.12 18.93 -5.98
N PRO A 281 4.38 19.22 -7.07
CA PRO A 281 3.71 18.18 -7.87
C PRO A 281 4.68 17.13 -8.42
N MET A 282 4.28 15.86 -8.30
CA MET A 282 5.07 14.69 -8.71
C MET A 282 4.81 14.26 -10.16
N ASP A 283 3.91 14.91 -10.89
CA ASP A 283 3.65 14.58 -12.29
C ASP A 283 4.82 15.02 -13.19
N LYS A 284 5.72 14.06 -13.46
CA LYS A 284 6.84 14.18 -14.39
C LYS A 284 6.41 14.14 -15.88
N GLY A 285 5.11 14.30 -16.18
CA GLY A 285 4.53 14.28 -17.52
C GLY A 285 4.47 12.90 -18.18
N THR A 286 4.72 11.83 -17.42
CA THR A 286 4.71 10.45 -17.95
C THR A 286 3.42 9.75 -17.51
N PRO A 287 2.53 9.35 -18.45
CA PRO A 287 1.21 8.85 -18.11
C PRO A 287 1.25 7.50 -17.37
N GLY A 288 0.39 7.37 -16.37
CA GLY A 288 -0.05 6.17 -15.67
C GLY A 288 -1.26 5.51 -16.34
N CYS A 289 -2.20 5.02 -15.53
CA CYS A 289 -3.51 4.51 -15.97
C CYS A 289 -4.47 5.67 -16.35
N GLU A 290 -5.51 5.35 -17.11
CA GLU A 290 -6.66 6.22 -17.30
C GLU A 290 -7.86 5.59 -16.59
N LEU A 291 -8.61 6.40 -15.82
CA LEU A 291 -9.86 5.98 -15.18
C LEU A 291 -10.92 7.06 -15.42
N ASP A 292 -12.04 6.70 -16.04
CA ASP A 292 -13.18 7.58 -16.34
C ASP A 292 -12.78 8.93 -16.99
N GLY A 293 -11.82 8.92 -17.93
CA GLY A 293 -11.33 10.12 -18.62
C GLY A 293 -10.35 10.99 -17.82
N VAL A 294 -9.84 10.47 -16.70
CA VAL A 294 -8.79 11.10 -15.89
C VAL A 294 -7.50 10.29 -16.01
N GLN A 295 -6.44 10.96 -16.46
CA GLN A 295 -5.09 10.39 -16.61
C GLN A 295 -4.31 10.56 -15.30
N PHE A 296 -3.82 9.45 -14.75
CA PHE A 296 -2.97 9.40 -13.56
C PHE A 296 -1.50 9.51 -13.97
N HIS A 297 -0.61 9.87 -13.05
CA HIS A 297 0.85 9.94 -13.27
C HIS A 297 1.55 8.63 -12.85
N ARG A 298 2.88 8.60 -12.97
CA ARG A 298 3.73 7.54 -12.41
C ARG A 298 4.42 8.04 -11.14
N VAL A 299 4.67 7.14 -10.21
CA VAL A 299 5.45 7.42 -8.99
C VAL A 299 6.47 6.29 -8.82
N ASP A 300 7.74 6.64 -8.79
CA ASP A 300 8.83 5.69 -8.53
C ASP A 300 8.77 5.23 -7.06
N PHE A 301 9.11 3.98 -6.73
CA PHE A 301 8.91 3.45 -5.37
C PHE A 301 9.68 4.22 -4.28
N ASP A 302 10.89 4.70 -4.62
CA ASP A 302 11.73 5.49 -3.73
C ASP A 302 11.23 6.94 -3.56
N ASP A 303 10.30 7.40 -4.41
CA ASP A 303 9.71 8.74 -4.37
C ASP A 303 8.38 8.78 -3.57
N ILE A 304 7.87 7.64 -3.06
CA ILE A 304 6.59 7.58 -2.33
C ILE A 304 6.70 8.39 -1.02
N PRO A 305 5.98 9.53 -0.88
CA PRO A 305 6.08 10.38 0.30
C PRO A 305 5.42 9.73 1.51
N GLY A 306 5.85 10.09 2.72
CA GLY A 306 5.21 9.69 3.96
C GLY A 306 3.72 10.06 4.02
N ALA A 307 2.89 9.20 4.60
CA ALA A 307 1.47 9.49 4.84
C ALA A 307 1.23 9.99 6.29
N PHE A 308 2.12 10.84 6.77
CA PHE A 308 2.08 11.43 8.11
C PHE A 308 2.45 12.91 8.10
N ALA A 309 2.13 13.59 9.19
CA ALA A 309 2.56 14.95 9.46
C ALA A 309 3.15 15.03 10.87
N SER A 310 4.07 15.98 11.07
CA SER A 310 4.68 16.27 12.38
C SER A 310 4.51 17.72 12.77
N VAL A 311 4.20 17.98 14.04
CA VAL A 311 3.93 19.32 14.58
C VAL A 311 4.79 19.51 15.84
N PRO A 312 5.75 20.45 15.86
CA PRO A 312 6.46 20.82 17.07
C PRO A 312 5.52 21.58 18.03
N MET A 313 5.62 21.29 19.33
CA MET A 313 4.88 22.04 20.36
C MET A 313 5.71 22.15 21.65
N LYS A 314 5.34 23.10 22.50
CA LYS A 314 5.84 23.17 23.88
C LYS A 314 4.79 22.60 24.82
N VAL A 315 5.22 21.76 25.77
CA VAL A 315 4.38 21.20 26.83
C VAL A 315 4.90 21.69 28.17
N ASP A 316 4.08 22.43 28.92
CA ASP A 316 4.35 22.80 30.31
C ASP A 316 3.68 21.79 31.25
N ASP A 317 4.49 20.94 31.90
CA ASP A 317 4.06 20.08 32.99
C ASP A 317 4.42 20.71 34.34
N ASN A 318 3.44 21.41 34.94
CA ASN A 318 3.51 21.97 36.28
C ASN A 318 4.72 22.91 36.53
N GLY A 319 5.13 23.69 35.53
CA GLY A 319 6.28 24.60 35.55
C GLY A 319 7.55 24.02 34.92
N THR A 320 7.48 22.82 34.33
CA THR A 320 8.57 22.21 33.56
C THR A 320 8.22 22.25 32.08
N GLU A 321 8.89 23.10 31.30
CA GLU A 321 8.71 23.17 29.84
C GLU A 321 9.50 22.05 29.13
N TYR A 322 8.83 21.36 28.21
CA TYR A 322 9.40 20.39 27.29
C TYR A 322 9.19 20.85 25.84
N GLU A 323 10.25 20.83 25.03
CA GLU A 323 10.15 20.90 23.58
C GLU A 323 9.75 19.51 23.07
N THR A 324 8.57 19.39 22.44
CA THR A 324 8.04 18.11 21.96
C THR A 324 7.64 18.16 20.49
N GLU A 325 7.41 16.99 19.90
CA GLU A 325 6.90 16.85 18.55
C GLU A 325 5.78 15.80 18.55
N LEU A 326 4.62 16.18 18.00
CA LEU A 326 3.48 15.29 17.78
C LEU A 326 3.53 14.81 16.32
N VAL A 327 3.56 13.50 16.10
CA VAL A 327 3.55 12.87 14.78
C VAL A 327 2.27 12.06 14.64
N ALA A 328 1.56 12.18 13.51
CA ALA A 328 0.33 11.43 13.25
C ALA A 328 0.15 11.12 11.76
N GLY A 329 -0.39 9.94 11.43
CA GLY A 329 -0.59 9.54 10.03
C GLY A 329 -1.11 8.12 9.82
N VAL A 330 -0.96 7.63 8.59
CA VAL A 330 -1.17 6.24 8.17
C VAL A 330 0.19 5.59 7.96
N ILE A 331 0.65 4.89 8.99
CA ILE A 331 2.06 4.72 9.37
C ILE A 331 2.42 3.24 9.62
N GLY A 332 1.58 2.33 9.15
CA GLY A 332 1.82 0.90 9.25
C GLY A 332 0.81 0.10 8.42
N ILE A 333 0.99 -1.21 8.46
CA ILE A 333 0.10 -2.20 7.86
C ILE A 333 -0.24 -3.22 8.93
N GLN A 334 -1.51 -3.34 9.28
CA GLN A 334 -2.00 -4.35 10.21
C GLN A 334 -2.42 -5.60 9.45
N ALA A 335 -1.89 -6.76 9.84
CA ALA A 335 -2.24 -8.07 9.32
C ALA A 335 -3.19 -8.81 10.27
N SER A 336 -4.10 -9.59 9.68
CA SER A 336 -5.18 -10.32 10.33
C SER A 336 -5.53 -11.58 9.53
N CYS A 337 -6.28 -12.49 10.14
CA CYS A 337 -6.71 -13.73 9.49
C CYS A 337 -8.05 -13.51 8.78
N GLY A 338 -8.14 -13.86 7.50
CA GLY A 338 -9.33 -13.67 6.69
C GLY A 338 -10.55 -14.44 7.19
N LYS A 339 -11.74 -13.85 7.06
CA LYS A 339 -13.01 -14.49 7.51
C LYS A 339 -13.37 -15.77 6.74
N GLN A 340 -12.66 -16.12 5.67
CA GLN A 340 -12.91 -17.32 4.86
C GLN A 340 -12.13 -18.55 5.34
N THR A 341 -10.98 -18.40 6.02
CA THR A 341 -10.14 -19.53 6.48
C THR A 341 -10.73 -20.26 7.70
N THR A 342 -11.70 -19.68 8.40
CA THR A 342 -12.34 -20.29 9.59
C THR A 342 -13.47 -21.27 9.29
N ALA A 343 -13.93 -21.36 8.03
CA ALA A 343 -15.12 -22.13 7.67
C ALA A 343 -14.85 -23.50 7.03
N ALA A 344 -13.61 -23.80 6.63
CA ALA A 344 -13.26 -25.05 5.94
C ALA A 344 -11.92 -25.61 6.42
N THR A 345 -11.94 -26.88 6.86
CA THR A 345 -10.81 -27.67 7.40
C THR A 345 -10.25 -27.20 8.75
N GLY A 346 -10.46 -28.02 9.79
CA GLY A 346 -10.09 -27.72 11.19
C GLY A 346 -8.62 -27.94 11.55
N ASP A 347 -7.71 -27.84 10.58
CA ASP A 347 -6.26 -28.09 10.74
C ASP A 347 -5.38 -27.05 10.00
N ALA A 348 -5.97 -25.94 9.53
CA ALA A 348 -5.19 -24.82 9.01
C ALA A 348 -4.79 -23.89 10.18
N GLU A 349 -3.49 -23.70 10.40
CA GLU A 349 -2.99 -22.58 11.20
C GLU A 349 -3.61 -21.28 10.66
N ALA A 350 -4.06 -20.39 11.54
CA ALA A 350 -4.77 -19.18 11.15
C ALA A 350 -3.81 -18.22 10.42
N GLN A 351 -3.75 -18.34 9.09
CA GLN A 351 -2.85 -17.56 8.24
C GLN A 351 -3.27 -16.09 8.21
N GLN A 352 -2.31 -15.20 8.46
CA GLN A 352 -2.48 -13.76 8.37
C GLN A 352 -2.43 -13.33 6.90
N ASP A 353 -3.51 -13.60 6.18
CA ASP A 353 -3.65 -13.42 4.73
C ASP A 353 -4.34 -12.09 4.33
N THR A 354 -4.76 -11.32 5.34
CA THR A 354 -5.59 -10.12 5.19
C THR A 354 -4.93 -8.91 5.84
N ILE A 355 -4.71 -7.85 5.06
CA ILE A 355 -4.03 -6.63 5.50
C ILE A 355 -4.91 -5.38 5.41
N GLN A 356 -4.63 -4.41 6.27
CA GLN A 356 -5.26 -3.09 6.28
C GLN A 356 -4.23 -2.00 6.63
N PRO A 357 -4.38 -0.76 6.17
CA PRO A 357 -3.57 0.35 6.65
C PRO A 357 -3.75 0.54 8.16
N ALA A 358 -2.69 0.91 8.87
CA ALA A 358 -2.73 1.22 10.30
C ALA A 358 -2.43 2.72 10.51
N SER A 359 -3.36 3.42 11.16
CA SER A 359 -3.23 4.85 11.49
C SER A 359 -3.01 5.07 12.98
N GLY A 360 -2.18 6.02 13.36
CA GLY A 360 -1.93 6.35 14.76
C GLY A 360 -1.13 7.63 14.96
N TRP A 361 -0.68 7.87 16.19
CA TRP A 361 0.09 9.04 16.58
C TRP A 361 1.09 8.75 17.72
N TRP A 362 2.08 9.63 17.85
CA TRP A 362 3.05 9.70 18.93
C TRP A 362 3.27 11.15 19.36
N ILE A 363 3.58 11.38 20.63
CA ILE A 363 4.19 12.62 21.13
C ILE A 363 5.46 12.27 21.90
N TYR A 364 6.57 12.93 21.56
CA TYR A 364 7.88 12.69 22.17
C TYR A 364 8.60 14.00 22.50
N GLU A 365 9.48 13.97 23.51
CA GLU A 365 10.44 15.05 23.77
C GLU A 365 11.52 15.07 22.68
N LYS A 366 11.85 16.26 22.19
CA LYS A 366 12.88 16.44 21.18
C LYS A 366 14.27 16.44 21.81
N GLU A 367 15.27 15.94 21.08
CA GLU A 367 16.65 16.26 21.41
C GLU A 367 16.89 17.78 21.26
N PRO A 368 17.59 18.44 22.21
CA PRO A 368 17.97 19.83 22.07
C PRO A 368 18.94 19.96 20.89
N ALA A 369 18.67 20.93 20.00
CA ALA A 369 19.56 21.20 18.88
C ALA A 369 20.98 21.49 19.38
N ALA A 370 21.97 20.78 18.84
CA ALA A 370 23.36 20.99 19.21
C ALA A 370 23.75 22.45 18.94
N GLU A 371 24.13 23.17 19.99
CA GLU A 371 24.69 24.50 19.87
C GLU A 371 25.97 24.39 19.01
N ASN A 372 25.96 24.97 17.81
CA ASN A 372 27.17 25.12 17.02
C ASN A 372 28.14 25.98 17.85
N PRO A 373 29.34 25.49 18.19
CA PRO A 373 30.34 26.32 18.85
C PRO A 373 30.76 27.46 17.92
N GLU A 374 30.84 28.68 18.47
CA GLU A 374 31.15 29.95 17.79
C GLU A 374 32.49 29.98 17.03
#